data_AF-A0AAD6ZUD6-F1
#
_entry.id   AF-A0AAD6ZUD6-F1
#
_cell.length_a   1.000
_cell.length_b   1.000
_cell.length_c   1.000
_cell.angle_alpha   90.00
_cell.angle_beta   90.00
_cell.angle_gamma   90.00
#
_symmetry.space_group_name_H-M   'P 1'
#
loop_
_entity.id
_entity.type
_entity.pdbx_description
1 polymer ?
#
loop_
_entity_poly.entity_id
_entity_poly.type
_entity_poly.pdbx_seq_one_letter_code
_entity_poly.pdbx_strand_id
1 'polypeptide(L)'
;MGRRAIYLTAAAKASASRQYDLKYAQSPRGKDVRSTSRQLQQRRKVAQHPPTQSLTSIPYLPPLSPVLLAWCDLPLPEGDPLYEAALSAAAWIDVSDIARWKKLPPFEEDDDRTDPYSDGYLRFTHNLSKVVHGDHMRMQNERDVQRRSDFVGAGWKVAMGSLREEVVELLKDWERVRNLTIYDPFHQSREHTMLQVYIQWQARTIHHLYYLKFML
;
A
#
# COMPACT_ATOMS: atom_id res chain seq x y z
N MET A 1 -47.64 22.52 56.32
CA MET A 1 -46.72 21.36 56.52
C MET A 1 -45.37 21.70 55.90
N GLY A 2 -44.34 21.96 56.72
CA GLY A 2 -43.02 22.37 56.23
C GLY A 2 -42.13 21.16 55.91
N ARG A 3 -41.48 21.15 54.73
CA ARG A 3 -40.48 20.14 54.37
C ARG A 3 -39.24 20.32 55.25
N ARG A 4 -38.89 19.29 56.04
CA ARG A 4 -37.64 19.25 56.82
C ARG A 4 -36.45 19.00 55.89
N ALA A 5 -35.35 19.71 56.14
CA ALA A 5 -34.09 19.50 55.43
C ALA A 5 -33.52 18.11 55.78
N ILE A 6 -33.27 17.29 54.75
CA ILE A 6 -32.76 15.91 54.89
C ILE A 6 -31.30 15.90 55.35
N TYR A 7 -30.54 16.95 55.04
CA TYR A 7 -29.15 17.12 55.48
C TYR A 7 -28.99 18.51 56.10
N LEU A 8 -28.45 18.56 57.32
CA LEU A 8 -28.31 19.79 58.10
C LEU A 8 -26.96 20.51 57.84
N THR A 9 -26.01 19.84 57.19
CA THR A 9 -24.68 20.41 56.87
C THR A 9 -24.23 20.02 55.47
N ALA A 10 -23.40 20.87 54.85
CA ALA A 10 -22.81 20.60 53.53
C ALA A 10 -21.93 19.33 53.54
N ALA A 11 -21.22 19.08 54.64
CA ALA A 11 -20.41 17.88 54.84
C ALA A 11 -21.28 16.60 54.86
N ALA A 12 -22.44 16.63 55.55
CA ALA A 12 -23.37 15.51 55.58
C ALA A 12 -23.99 15.23 54.20
N LYS A 13 -24.28 16.27 53.43
CA LYS A 13 -24.76 16.13 52.05
C LYS A 13 -23.70 15.49 51.13
N ALA A 14 -22.44 15.92 51.26
CA ALA A 14 -21.33 15.39 50.47
C ALA A 14 -21.02 13.92 50.81
N SER A 15 -21.03 13.55 52.10
CA SER A 15 -20.82 12.16 52.52
C SER A 15 -21.95 11.24 52.07
N ALA A 16 -23.21 11.67 52.18
CA ALA A 16 -24.36 10.93 51.69
C ALA A 16 -24.34 10.73 50.17
N SER A 17 -23.95 11.77 49.40
CA SER A 17 -23.75 11.65 47.96
C SER A 17 -22.70 10.61 47.61
N ARG A 18 -21.52 10.65 48.27
CA ARG A 18 -20.45 9.67 48.05
C ARG A 18 -20.91 8.24 48.38
N GLN A 19 -21.65 8.05 49.48
CA GLN A 19 -22.19 6.74 49.83
C GLN A 19 -23.22 6.24 48.82
N TYR A 20 -24.07 7.14 48.31
CA TYR A 20 -25.03 6.81 47.26
C TYR A 20 -24.32 6.42 45.95
N ASP A 21 -23.29 7.18 45.55
CA ASP A 21 -22.49 6.88 44.35
C ASP A 21 -21.77 5.52 44.47
N LEU A 22 -21.23 5.20 45.65
CA LEU A 22 -20.62 3.90 45.93
C LEU A 22 -21.64 2.76 45.86
N LYS A 23 -22.82 2.93 46.47
CA LYS A 23 -23.91 1.94 46.41
C LYS A 23 -24.43 1.76 44.98
N TYR A 24 -24.62 2.86 44.25
CA TYR A 24 -25.05 2.83 42.86
C TYR A 24 -24.02 2.13 41.99
N ALA A 25 -22.73 2.43 42.15
CA ALA A 25 -21.66 1.75 41.42
C ALA A 25 -21.70 0.23 41.66
N GLN A 26 -21.95 -0.24 42.88
CA GLN A 26 -22.02 -1.67 43.20
C GLN A 26 -23.31 -2.36 42.74
N SER A 27 -24.38 -1.60 42.47
CA SER A 27 -25.65 -2.15 41.98
C SER A 27 -25.52 -2.82 40.60
N PRO A 28 -26.42 -3.75 40.22
CA PRO A 28 -26.45 -4.36 38.89
C PRO A 28 -26.49 -3.31 37.77
N ARG A 29 -27.36 -2.31 37.92
CA ARG A 29 -27.52 -1.21 36.96
C ARG A 29 -26.24 -0.36 36.82
N GLY A 30 -25.53 -0.10 37.92
CA GLY A 30 -24.24 0.60 37.89
C GLY A 30 -23.11 -0.23 37.28
N LYS A 31 -23.17 -1.56 37.38
CA LYS A 31 -22.24 -2.45 36.67
C LYS A 31 -22.52 -2.46 35.17
N ASP A 32 -23.79 -2.48 34.75
CA ASP A 32 -24.20 -2.44 33.34
C ASP A 32 -23.84 -1.12 32.65
N VAL A 33 -24.05 0.01 33.32
CA VAL A 33 -23.63 1.32 32.78
C VAL A 33 -22.10 1.40 32.64
N ARG A 34 -21.35 0.78 33.56
CA ARG A 34 -19.88 0.71 33.45
C ARG A 34 -19.42 -0.25 32.37
N SER A 35 -20.08 -1.40 32.19
CA SER A 35 -19.73 -2.35 31.13
C SER A 35 -20.01 -1.76 29.75
N THR A 36 -21.18 -1.15 29.55
CA THR A 36 -21.54 -0.44 28.31
C THR A 36 -20.63 0.74 28.03
N SER A 37 -20.31 1.57 29.03
CA SER A 37 -19.36 2.68 28.86
C SER A 37 -17.95 2.18 28.53
N ARG A 38 -17.47 1.11 29.18
CA ARG A 38 -16.20 0.44 28.83
C ARG A 38 -16.22 -0.13 27.42
N GLN A 39 -17.33 -0.75 27.01
CA GLN A 39 -17.48 -1.32 25.67
C GLN A 39 -17.49 -0.21 24.61
N LEU A 40 -18.19 0.90 24.86
CA LEU A 40 -18.16 2.09 23.99
C LEU A 40 -16.78 2.72 23.94
N GLN A 41 -16.07 2.83 25.08
CA GLN A 41 -14.69 3.29 25.12
C GLN A 41 -13.74 2.35 24.37
N GLN A 42 -13.89 1.03 24.50
CA GLN A 42 -13.13 0.06 23.72
C GLN A 42 -13.41 0.20 22.23
N ARG A 43 -14.68 0.33 21.82
CA ARG A 43 -15.05 0.56 20.41
C ARG A 43 -14.48 1.87 19.87
N ARG A 44 -14.51 2.94 20.66
CA ARG A 44 -13.89 4.23 20.30
C ARG A 44 -12.37 4.12 20.22
N LYS A 45 -11.72 3.40 21.13
CA LYS A 45 -10.27 3.14 21.09
C LYS A 45 -9.88 2.31 19.87
N VAL A 46 -10.66 1.30 19.49
CA VAL A 46 -10.43 0.50 18.27
C VAL A 46 -10.66 1.33 17.00
N ALA A 47 -11.61 2.26 17.01
CA ALA A 47 -11.88 3.14 15.88
C ALA A 47 -10.85 4.29 15.76
N GLN A 48 -10.32 4.79 16.88
CA GLN A 48 -9.35 5.91 16.91
C GLN A 48 -7.89 5.42 16.88
N HIS A 49 -7.64 4.20 17.33
CA HIS A 49 -6.36 3.51 17.26
C HIS A 49 -6.63 2.15 16.62
N PRO A 50 -6.57 2.02 15.28
CA PRO A 50 -6.29 0.71 14.70
C PRO A 50 -5.09 0.14 15.46
N PRO A 51 -5.07 -1.16 15.78
CA PRO A 51 -4.00 -1.71 16.58
C PRO A 51 -2.68 -1.28 15.96
N THR A 52 -1.87 -0.59 16.74
CA THR A 52 -0.41 -0.49 16.60
C THR A 52 0.23 -1.87 16.75
N GLN A 53 -0.42 -2.92 16.23
CA GLN A 53 0.29 -4.06 15.71
C GLN A 53 1.04 -3.49 14.52
N SER A 54 2.35 -3.39 14.70
CA SER A 54 3.36 -3.44 13.65
C SER A 54 3.00 -4.56 12.67
N LEU A 55 2.03 -4.31 11.79
CA LEU A 55 1.75 -5.17 10.67
C LEU A 55 2.80 -4.77 9.66
N THR A 56 3.96 -5.37 9.81
CA THR A 56 5.01 -5.33 8.81
C THR A 56 4.55 -5.97 7.51
N SER A 57 3.45 -6.76 7.51
CA SER A 57 2.94 -7.42 6.31
C SER A 57 1.44 -7.72 6.34
N ILE A 58 0.88 -8.02 5.15
CA ILE A 58 -0.49 -8.50 4.97
C ILE A 58 -0.64 -9.88 5.64
N PRO A 59 -1.60 -10.08 6.55
CA PRO A 59 -1.75 -11.34 7.26
C PRO A 59 -2.29 -12.44 6.33
N TYR A 60 -1.91 -13.68 6.62
CA TYR A 60 -2.34 -14.92 5.93
C TYR A 60 -1.85 -15.09 4.49
N LEU A 61 -0.81 -14.35 4.08
CA LEU A 61 -0.08 -14.65 2.84
C LEU A 61 1.18 -15.49 3.15
N PRO A 62 1.56 -16.41 2.24
CA PRO A 62 2.83 -17.11 2.36
C PRO A 62 4.01 -16.13 2.17
N PRO A 63 5.19 -16.44 2.72
CA PRO A 63 6.39 -15.65 2.47
C PRO A 63 6.66 -15.50 0.97
N LEU A 64 7.15 -14.31 0.56
CA LEU A 64 7.56 -14.06 -0.82
C LEU A 64 8.73 -14.96 -1.21
N SER A 65 8.78 -15.36 -2.49
CA SER A 65 9.85 -16.22 -2.99
C SER A 65 11.20 -15.49 -2.99
N PRO A 66 12.33 -16.18 -2.75
CA PRO A 66 13.65 -15.55 -2.81
C PRO A 66 13.96 -14.91 -4.17
N VAL A 67 13.46 -15.49 -5.26
CA VAL A 67 13.61 -14.96 -6.62
C VAL A 67 12.92 -13.61 -6.74
N LEU A 68 11.69 -13.48 -6.22
CA LEU A 68 10.97 -12.20 -6.22
C LEU A 68 11.73 -11.14 -5.43
N LEU A 69 12.26 -11.49 -4.25
CA LEU A 69 13.06 -10.58 -3.44
C LEU A 69 14.34 -10.14 -4.17
N ALA A 70 15.03 -11.05 -4.86
CA ALA A 70 16.21 -10.71 -5.67
C ALA A 70 15.89 -9.70 -6.78
N TRP A 71 14.71 -9.82 -7.42
CA TRP A 71 14.24 -8.81 -8.38
C TRP A 71 13.93 -7.46 -7.71
N CYS A 72 13.43 -7.45 -6.48
CA CYS A 72 13.22 -6.20 -5.74
C CYS A 72 14.53 -5.45 -5.46
N ASP A 73 15.58 -6.20 -5.12
CA ASP A 73 16.88 -5.68 -4.71
C ASP A 73 17.70 -5.10 -5.87
N LEU A 74 17.32 -5.37 -7.12
CA LEU A 74 17.94 -4.73 -8.29
C LEU A 74 17.82 -3.21 -8.18
N PRO A 75 18.89 -2.45 -8.45
CA PRO A 75 18.89 -1.00 -8.30
C PRO A 75 17.93 -0.33 -9.28
N LEU A 76 17.35 0.79 -8.85
CA LEU A 76 16.70 1.73 -9.77
C LEU A 76 17.73 2.76 -10.25
N PRO A 77 17.47 3.41 -11.39
CA PRO A 77 18.32 4.49 -11.90
C PRO A 77 18.08 5.81 -11.13
N GLU A 78 18.13 5.76 -9.80
CA GLU A 78 17.97 6.92 -8.92
C GLU A 78 19.07 7.96 -9.19
N GLY A 79 18.68 9.24 -9.25
CA GLY A 79 19.59 10.34 -9.60
C GLY A 79 19.85 10.49 -11.10
N ASP A 80 19.34 9.60 -11.95
CA ASP A 80 19.38 9.81 -13.40
C ASP A 80 18.33 10.85 -13.83
N PRO A 81 18.70 11.88 -14.61
CA PRO A 81 17.75 12.93 -15.02
C PRO A 81 16.51 12.43 -15.76
N LEU A 82 16.61 11.36 -16.56
CA LEU A 82 15.47 10.82 -17.30
C LEU A 82 14.50 10.09 -16.37
N TYR A 83 15.03 9.35 -15.41
CA TYR A 83 14.24 8.68 -14.39
C TYR A 83 13.49 9.69 -13.51
N GLU A 84 14.19 10.69 -12.97
CA GLU A 84 13.60 11.70 -12.10
C GLU A 84 12.56 12.56 -12.83
N ALA A 85 12.81 12.88 -14.09
CA ALA A 85 11.86 13.63 -14.91
C ALA A 85 10.60 12.81 -15.21
N ALA A 86 10.73 11.51 -15.49
CA ALA A 86 9.57 10.64 -15.69
C ALA A 86 8.77 10.43 -14.39
N LEU A 87 9.49 10.28 -13.27
CA LEU A 87 8.91 10.17 -11.92
C LEU A 87 8.08 11.40 -11.53
N SER A 88 8.53 12.59 -11.93
CA SER A 88 7.87 13.88 -11.66
C SER A 88 6.87 14.32 -12.73
N ALA A 89 6.64 13.51 -13.77
CA ALA A 89 5.82 13.87 -14.93
C ALA A 89 6.24 15.21 -15.60
N ALA A 90 7.55 15.39 -15.79
CA ALA A 90 8.08 16.59 -16.41
C ALA A 90 7.53 16.78 -17.83
N ALA A 91 7.05 17.99 -18.13
CA ALA A 91 6.32 18.30 -19.37
C ALA A 91 7.10 18.08 -20.68
N TRP A 92 8.42 17.93 -20.60
CA TRP A 92 9.29 17.72 -21.76
C TRP A 92 9.51 16.24 -22.11
N ILE A 93 9.07 15.31 -21.26
CA ILE A 93 9.06 13.88 -21.58
C ILE A 93 7.72 13.55 -22.24
N ASP A 94 7.79 13.18 -23.52
CA ASP A 94 6.63 12.58 -24.17
C ASP A 94 6.45 11.14 -23.68
N VAL A 95 5.45 10.94 -22.83
CA VAL A 95 5.07 9.65 -22.27
C VAL A 95 4.12 8.87 -23.19
N SER A 96 3.69 9.43 -24.32
CA SER A 96 2.82 8.73 -25.27
C SER A 96 3.54 7.52 -25.91
N ASP A 97 4.83 7.67 -26.21
CA ASP A 97 5.67 6.62 -26.80
C ASP A 97 5.97 5.46 -25.84
N ILE A 98 5.79 5.67 -24.53
CA ILE A 98 5.96 4.59 -23.54
C ILE A 98 4.68 3.79 -23.26
N ALA A 99 3.54 4.21 -23.82
CA ALA A 99 2.24 3.62 -23.50
C ALA A 99 2.17 2.11 -23.78
N ARG A 100 2.86 1.62 -24.83
CA ARG A 100 2.91 0.18 -25.13
C ARG A 100 3.66 -0.62 -24.06
N TRP A 101 4.68 -0.05 -23.44
CA TRP A 101 5.50 -0.72 -22.42
C TRP A 101 4.84 -0.75 -21.04
N LYS A 102 3.76 0.01 -20.87
CA LYS A 102 2.91 0.01 -19.66
C LYS A 102 1.88 -1.13 -19.67
N LYS A 103 1.69 -1.79 -20.82
CA LYS A 103 0.78 -2.92 -20.96
C LYS A 103 1.38 -4.18 -20.35
N LEU A 104 0.52 -5.14 -20.03
CA LEU A 104 0.91 -6.47 -19.58
C LEU A 104 1.64 -7.22 -20.72
N PRO A 105 2.85 -7.78 -20.49
CA PRO A 105 3.52 -8.61 -21.49
C PRO A 105 2.67 -9.83 -21.91
N PRO A 106 2.71 -10.23 -23.19
CA PRO A 106 3.68 -9.84 -24.21
C PRO A 106 3.41 -8.47 -24.88
N PHE A 107 4.49 -7.78 -25.24
CA PHE A 107 4.56 -6.59 -26.07
C PHE A 107 4.54 -6.98 -27.55
N GLU A 108 3.96 -6.10 -28.36
CA GLU A 108 4.05 -6.18 -29.81
C GLU A 108 5.51 -5.91 -30.24
N GLU A 109 5.99 -6.64 -31.24
CA GLU A 109 7.31 -6.41 -31.83
C GLU A 109 7.40 -4.98 -32.36
N ASP A 110 8.55 -4.34 -32.11
CA ASP A 110 8.79 -3.01 -32.61
C ASP A 110 9.04 -3.01 -34.13
N ASP A 111 8.31 -2.18 -34.87
CA ASP A 111 8.53 -1.97 -36.31
C ASP A 111 9.80 -1.14 -36.60
N ASP A 112 10.54 -0.75 -35.57
CA ASP A 112 11.81 -0.02 -35.67
C ASP A 112 12.88 -0.88 -36.38
N ARG A 113 13.17 -0.52 -37.63
CA ARG A 113 14.16 -1.18 -38.48
C ARG A 113 15.61 -0.83 -38.14
N THR A 114 15.85 -0.07 -37.07
CA THR A 114 17.19 0.27 -36.64
C THR A 114 17.94 -1.00 -36.22
N ASP A 115 19.20 -1.13 -36.65
CA ASP A 115 20.07 -2.24 -36.26
C ASP A 115 20.13 -2.36 -34.72
N PRO A 116 19.73 -3.52 -34.13
CA PRO A 116 19.77 -3.77 -32.69
C PRO A 116 21.16 -3.62 -32.07
N TYR A 117 22.22 -3.73 -32.87
CA TYR A 117 23.60 -3.58 -32.44
C TYR A 117 24.15 -2.16 -32.57
N SER A 118 23.37 -1.22 -33.14
CA SER A 118 23.81 0.16 -33.29
C SER A 118 23.82 0.92 -31.96
N ASP A 119 24.81 1.80 -31.77
CA ASP A 119 24.91 2.66 -30.58
C ASP A 119 23.65 3.51 -30.35
N GLY A 120 23.00 3.93 -31.44
CA GLY A 120 21.76 4.69 -31.38
C GLY A 120 20.63 3.88 -30.75
N TYR A 121 20.44 2.65 -31.22
CA TYR A 121 19.44 1.72 -30.70
C TYR A 121 19.68 1.38 -29.23
N LEU A 122 20.92 1.03 -28.87
CA LEU A 122 21.28 0.65 -27.51
C LEU A 122 21.08 1.81 -26.53
N ARG A 123 21.55 3.02 -26.90
CA ARG A 123 21.35 4.23 -26.10
C ARG A 123 19.88 4.58 -25.95
N PHE A 124 19.09 4.47 -27.02
CA PHE A 124 17.66 4.70 -26.97
C PHE A 124 16.97 3.73 -26.00
N THR A 125 17.24 2.43 -26.14
CA THR A 125 16.67 1.38 -25.29
C THR A 125 17.03 1.57 -23.81
N HIS A 126 18.28 1.96 -23.54
CA HIS A 126 18.74 2.28 -22.18
C HIS A 126 18.10 3.55 -21.60
N ASN A 127 17.88 4.58 -22.41
CA ASN A 127 17.17 5.77 -21.97
C ASN A 127 15.69 5.49 -21.72
N LEU A 128 15.08 4.68 -22.60
CA LEU A 128 13.70 4.23 -22.49
C LEU A 128 13.47 3.45 -21.19
N SER A 129 14.37 2.54 -20.80
CA SER A 129 14.21 1.76 -19.55
C SER A 129 14.17 2.66 -18.31
N LYS A 130 14.97 3.72 -18.28
CA LYS A 130 14.97 4.71 -17.19
C LYS A 130 13.64 5.46 -17.11
N VAL A 131 13.13 5.91 -18.26
CA VAL A 131 11.84 6.61 -18.33
C VAL A 131 10.71 5.68 -17.88
N VAL A 132 10.68 4.44 -18.35
CA VAL A 132 9.66 3.45 -17.94
C VAL A 132 9.74 3.16 -16.44
N HIS A 133 10.94 3.00 -15.86
CA HIS A 133 11.11 2.88 -14.42
C HIS A 133 10.53 4.07 -13.65
N GLY A 134 10.84 5.29 -14.06
CA GLY A 134 10.35 6.50 -13.39
C GLY A 134 8.83 6.61 -13.45
N ASP A 135 8.25 6.37 -14.62
CA ASP A 135 6.80 6.39 -14.82
C ASP A 135 6.08 5.28 -14.02
N HIS A 136 6.65 4.09 -13.96
CA HIS A 136 6.16 2.99 -13.13
C HIS A 136 6.14 3.33 -11.64
N MET A 137 7.20 3.96 -11.13
CA MET A 137 7.26 4.43 -9.75
C MET A 137 6.26 5.56 -9.48
N ARG A 138 6.07 6.48 -10.43
CA ARG A 138 5.03 7.52 -10.35
C ARG A 138 3.63 6.92 -10.24
N MET A 139 3.27 5.98 -11.13
CA MET A 139 1.98 5.28 -11.07
C MET A 139 1.78 4.52 -9.77
N GLN A 140 2.84 3.94 -9.21
CA GLN A 140 2.76 3.30 -7.91
C GLN A 140 2.44 4.32 -6.81
N ASN A 141 3.15 5.45 -6.77
CA ASN A 141 2.90 6.53 -5.80
C ASN A 141 1.47 7.08 -5.90
N GLU A 142 0.95 7.26 -7.12
CA GLU A 142 -0.43 7.70 -7.35
C GLU A 142 -1.45 6.69 -6.81
N ARG A 143 -1.23 5.39 -7.04
CA ARG A 143 -2.05 4.33 -6.46
C ARG A 143 -1.94 4.28 -4.94
N ASP A 144 -0.77 4.53 -4.38
CA ASP A 144 -0.56 4.53 -2.93
C ASP A 144 -1.34 5.67 -2.25
N VAL A 145 -1.40 6.85 -2.87
CA VAL A 145 -2.26 7.95 -2.41
C VAL A 145 -3.73 7.52 -2.41
N GLN A 146 -4.20 6.87 -3.48
CA GLN A 146 -5.57 6.36 -3.55
C GLN A 146 -5.84 5.29 -2.49
N ARG A 147 -4.92 4.32 -2.31
CA ARG A 147 -5.06 3.27 -1.29
C ARG A 147 -5.17 3.87 0.11
N ARG A 148 -4.35 4.86 0.46
CA ARG A 148 -4.45 5.57 1.76
C ARG A 148 -5.84 6.16 1.97
N SER A 149 -6.42 6.76 0.92
CA SER A 149 -7.81 7.27 0.94
C SER A 149 -8.84 6.16 1.18
N ASP A 150 -8.72 5.05 0.45
CA ASP A 150 -9.64 3.90 0.55
C ASP A 150 -9.61 3.26 1.95
N PHE A 151 -8.42 3.19 2.57
CA PHE A 151 -8.26 2.70 3.94
C PHE A 151 -9.03 3.55 4.97
N VAL A 152 -9.08 4.87 4.78
CA VAL A 152 -9.85 5.78 5.64
C VAL A 152 -11.35 5.59 5.44
N GLY A 153 -11.80 5.38 4.21
CA GLY A 153 -13.23 5.28 3.87
C GLY A 153 -13.86 3.92 4.15
N ALA A 154 -13.24 2.82 3.71
CA ALA A 154 -13.81 1.47 3.78
C ALA A 154 -13.56 0.76 5.13
N GLY A 155 -12.59 1.26 5.90
CA GLY A 155 -12.14 0.65 7.14
C GLY A 155 -11.17 -0.52 6.93
N TRP A 156 -10.33 -0.74 7.95
CA TRP A 156 -9.17 -1.62 7.91
C TRP A 156 -9.43 -3.03 7.35
N LYS A 157 -10.49 -3.69 7.81
CA LYS A 157 -10.77 -5.10 7.47
C LYS A 157 -11.08 -5.28 5.98
N VAL A 158 -11.84 -4.35 5.41
CA VAL A 158 -12.23 -4.38 3.99
C VAL A 158 -11.01 -4.10 3.13
N ALA A 159 -10.29 -3.01 3.43
CA ALA A 159 -9.11 -2.62 2.67
C ALA A 159 -8.00 -3.70 2.69
N MET A 160 -7.79 -4.37 3.83
CA MET A 160 -6.82 -5.46 3.92
C MET A 160 -7.25 -6.71 3.12
N GLY A 161 -8.55 -6.97 3.01
CA GLY A 161 -9.09 -8.04 2.17
C GLY A 161 -8.77 -7.77 0.69
N SER A 162 -9.09 -6.56 0.22
CA SER A 162 -8.81 -6.13 -1.15
C SER A 162 -7.31 -6.15 -1.49
N LEU A 163 -6.45 -5.70 -0.57
CA LEU A 163 -4.99 -5.80 -0.77
C LEU A 163 -4.51 -7.24 -0.89
N ARG A 164 -5.07 -8.16 -0.09
CA ARG A 164 -4.70 -9.57 -0.19
C ARG A 164 -5.05 -10.12 -1.56
N GLU A 165 -6.25 -9.83 -2.04
CA GLU A 165 -6.70 -10.23 -3.37
C GLU A 165 -5.80 -9.64 -4.46
N GLU A 166 -5.47 -8.36 -4.38
CA GLU A 166 -4.55 -7.68 -5.30
C GLU A 166 -3.17 -8.35 -5.32
N VAL A 167 -2.58 -8.62 -4.16
CA VAL A 167 -1.26 -9.28 -4.08
C VAL A 167 -1.31 -10.71 -4.63
N VAL A 168 -2.39 -11.46 -4.41
CA VAL A 168 -2.55 -12.82 -4.96
C VAL A 168 -2.61 -12.78 -6.48
N GLU A 169 -3.36 -11.85 -7.07
CA GLU A 169 -3.41 -11.70 -8.53
C GLU A 169 -2.07 -11.25 -9.10
N LEU A 170 -1.41 -10.28 -8.46
CA LEU A 170 -0.07 -9.85 -8.88
C LEU A 170 0.96 -10.97 -8.82
N LEU A 171 0.91 -11.86 -7.81
CA LEU A 171 1.80 -13.02 -7.72
C LEU A 171 1.57 -14.01 -8.87
N LYS A 172 0.32 -14.26 -9.25
CA LYS A 172 -0.02 -15.12 -10.40
C LYS A 172 0.53 -14.54 -11.70
N ASP A 173 0.30 -13.24 -11.90
CA ASP A 173 0.80 -12.53 -13.08
C ASP A 173 2.33 -12.51 -13.11
N TRP A 174 2.98 -12.27 -11.97
CA TRP A 174 4.44 -12.25 -11.88
C TRP A 174 5.02 -13.61 -12.24
N GLU A 175 4.45 -14.71 -11.72
CA GLU A 175 4.89 -16.06 -12.04
C GLU A 175 4.68 -16.39 -13.53
N ARG A 176 3.57 -15.93 -14.12
CA ARG A 176 3.35 -16.07 -15.56
C ARG A 176 4.39 -15.30 -16.37
N VAL A 177 4.62 -14.02 -16.04
CA VAL A 177 5.47 -13.11 -16.81
C VAL A 177 6.95 -13.44 -16.69
N ARG A 178 7.45 -13.76 -15.48
CA ARG A 178 8.87 -14.10 -15.29
C ARG A 178 9.33 -15.34 -16.05
N ASN A 179 8.39 -16.23 -16.37
CA ASN A 179 8.64 -17.48 -17.09
C ASN A 179 8.45 -17.31 -18.61
N LEU A 180 8.10 -16.11 -19.09
CA LEU A 180 8.04 -15.81 -20.52
C LEU A 180 9.46 -15.77 -21.08
N THR A 181 9.76 -16.74 -21.94
CA THR A 181 11.01 -16.85 -22.71
C THR A 181 10.72 -16.61 -24.19
N ILE A 182 10.04 -15.50 -24.46
CA ILE A 182 9.50 -15.19 -25.80
C ILE A 182 10.35 -14.19 -26.58
N TYR A 183 11.13 -13.34 -25.91
CA TYR A 183 12.01 -12.37 -26.57
C TYR A 183 13.43 -12.86 -26.61
N ASP A 184 13.98 -12.91 -27.81
CA ASP A 184 15.40 -13.16 -28.02
C ASP A 184 16.21 -11.92 -27.59
N PRO A 185 17.10 -12.00 -26.60
CA PRO A 185 17.90 -10.85 -26.17
C PRO A 185 18.83 -10.29 -27.27
N PHE A 186 19.10 -11.05 -28.34
CA PHE A 186 19.96 -10.63 -29.45
C PHE A 186 19.19 -9.95 -30.58
N HIS A 187 17.96 -10.38 -30.86
CA HIS A 187 17.14 -9.87 -31.97
C HIS A 187 16.02 -8.93 -31.51
N GLN A 188 15.57 -9.07 -30.26
CA GLN A 188 14.46 -8.34 -29.61
C GLN A 188 14.92 -7.77 -28.27
N SER A 189 16.10 -7.15 -28.28
CA SER A 189 16.78 -6.66 -27.08
C SER A 189 16.00 -5.57 -26.35
N ARG A 190 15.17 -4.79 -27.06
CA ARG A 190 14.34 -3.74 -26.47
C ARG A 190 13.17 -4.33 -25.71
N GLU A 191 12.41 -5.23 -26.32
CA GLU A 191 11.31 -5.97 -25.69
C GLU A 191 11.81 -6.79 -24.51
N HIS A 192 12.96 -7.45 -24.66
CA HIS A 192 13.61 -8.17 -23.58
C HIS A 192 13.95 -7.23 -22.40
N THR A 193 14.54 -6.08 -22.68
CA THR A 193 14.86 -5.07 -21.65
C THR A 193 13.60 -4.55 -20.97
N MET A 194 12.56 -4.23 -21.75
CA MET A 194 11.28 -3.75 -21.20
C MET A 194 10.57 -4.84 -20.37
N LEU A 195 10.72 -6.12 -20.74
CA LEU A 195 10.21 -7.24 -19.95
C LEU A 195 10.92 -7.32 -18.59
N GLN A 196 12.24 -7.14 -18.56
CA GLN A 196 12.99 -7.09 -17.30
C GLN A 196 12.57 -5.92 -16.41
N VAL A 197 12.41 -4.72 -17.00
CA VAL A 197 11.90 -3.52 -16.30
C VAL A 197 10.51 -3.80 -15.70
N TYR A 198 9.63 -4.45 -16.47
CA TYR A 198 8.30 -4.82 -16.02
C TYR A 198 8.33 -5.82 -14.86
N ILE A 199 9.14 -6.88 -14.97
CA ILE A 199 9.30 -7.91 -13.92
C ILE A 199 9.84 -7.28 -12.63
N GLN A 200 10.86 -6.43 -12.73
CA GLN A 200 11.43 -5.71 -11.59
C GLN A 200 10.39 -4.81 -10.92
N TRP A 201 9.65 -4.04 -11.71
CA TRP A 201 8.57 -3.19 -11.20
C TRP A 201 7.50 -3.99 -10.49
N GLN A 202 6.99 -5.07 -11.12
CA GLN A 202 5.95 -5.89 -10.53
C GLN A 202 6.41 -6.55 -9.22
N ALA A 203 7.66 -7.05 -9.17
CA ALA A 203 8.25 -7.58 -7.95
C ALA A 203 8.28 -6.51 -6.84
N ARG A 204 8.73 -5.29 -7.16
CA ARG A 204 8.75 -4.15 -6.22
C ARG A 204 7.35 -3.76 -5.77
N THR A 205 6.36 -3.73 -6.65
CA THR A 205 4.96 -3.46 -6.28
C THR A 205 4.42 -4.54 -5.35
N ILE A 206 4.64 -5.82 -5.64
CA ILE A 206 4.25 -6.93 -4.75
C ILE A 206 4.88 -6.76 -3.38
N HIS A 207 6.20 -6.54 -3.32
CA HIS A 207 6.90 -6.30 -2.05
C HIS A 207 6.33 -5.07 -1.33
N HIS A 208 6.06 -3.99 -2.06
CA HIS A 208 5.55 -2.75 -1.49
C HIS A 208 4.19 -2.96 -0.82
N LEU A 209 3.29 -3.69 -1.47
CA LEU A 209 1.97 -4.02 -0.93
C LEU A 209 2.05 -5.07 0.17
N TYR A 210 2.80 -6.14 -0.04
CA TYR A 210 2.96 -7.23 0.91
C TYR A 210 3.41 -6.72 2.27
N TYR A 211 4.36 -5.77 2.29
CA TYR A 211 4.90 -5.17 3.52
C TYR A 211 4.24 -3.84 3.90
N LEU A 212 3.12 -3.48 3.27
CA LEU A 212 2.36 -2.24 3.55
C LEU A 212 3.24 -0.98 3.56
N LYS A 213 4.27 -0.92 2.69
CA LYS A 213 5.25 0.18 2.67
C LYS A 213 4.61 1.54 2.39
N PHE A 214 3.45 1.57 1.73
CA PHE A 214 2.68 2.79 1.50
C PHE A 214 2.00 3.32 2.78
N MET A 215 1.99 2.61 3.90
CA MET A 215 1.41 3.10 5.17
C MET A 215 2.42 3.83 6.06
N LEU A 216 3.71 3.79 5.69
CA LEU A 216 4.80 4.51 6.34
C LEU A 216 4.86 5.97 5.85
#